data_AF-A0A151DZ10-F1
#
_entry.id   AF-A0A151DZ10-F1
#
_cell.length_a   1.000
_cell.length_b   1.000
_cell.length_c   1.000
_cell.angle_alpha   90.00
_cell.angle_beta   90.00
_cell.angle_gamma   90.00
#
_symmetry.space_group_name_H-M   'P 1'
#
loop_
_entity.id
_entity.type
_entity.pdbx_description
1 polymer ?
#
loop_
_entity_poly.entity_id
_entity_poly.type
_entity_poly.pdbx_seq_one_letter_code
_entity_poly.pdbx_strand_id
1 'polypeptide(L)'
;MNDSARLGMVAGILLILLILIGTVSATVLVTISKDTSEEDLNIIVGEIVDEMCNYLQIKHIVGKSQMIQGVPKINKIAILIKPLVSQNIDMSHMIIEVCDGEYYQMIFFNGLAESLNSSSLFEHPIWNSLTPVSFSLLSTIDDDNSIVDLHLINKNTDMTLIVLKLSDNIAMKKGAQLEITILPSPGIGRTIHVEAPLSTKNIVTLYP
;
A
#
# COMPACT_ATOMS: atom_id res chain seq x y z
N MET A 1 23.11 76.04 13.71
CA MET A 1 23.48 74.71 13.15
C MET A 1 22.57 74.50 11.96
N ASN A 2 23.11 74.53 10.74
CA ASN A 2 22.32 74.68 9.49
C ASN A 2 21.35 73.53 9.29
N ASP A 3 20.09 73.84 8.98
CA ASP A 3 19.02 72.86 8.77
C ASP A 3 19.35 71.83 7.68
N SER A 4 20.18 72.21 6.69
CA SER A 4 20.70 71.32 5.66
C SER A 4 21.59 70.19 6.22
N ALA A 5 22.36 70.45 7.27
CA ALA A 5 23.19 69.43 7.92
C ALA A 5 22.34 68.46 8.77
N ARG A 6 21.25 68.94 9.36
CA ARG A 6 20.27 68.10 10.07
C ARG A 6 19.50 67.20 9.10
N LEU A 7 19.06 67.74 7.95
CA LEU A 7 18.43 66.97 6.88
C LEU A 7 19.38 65.89 6.32
N GLY A 8 20.66 66.21 6.14
CA GLY A 8 21.66 65.24 5.70
C GLY A 8 21.88 64.09 6.70
N MET A 9 21.91 64.40 8.00
CA MET A 9 22.01 63.37 9.05
C MET A 9 20.75 62.48 9.11
N VAL A 10 19.56 63.06 9.01
CA VAL A 10 18.30 62.29 9.00
C VAL A 10 18.23 61.39 7.77
N ALA A 11 18.62 61.88 6.58
CA ALA A 11 18.67 61.08 5.37
C ALA A 11 19.69 59.93 5.47
N GLY A 12 20.87 60.17 6.07
CA GLY A 12 21.88 59.14 6.29
C GLY A 12 21.41 58.02 7.23
N ILE A 13 20.72 58.38 8.32
CA ILE A 13 20.12 57.40 9.25
C ILE A 13 19.05 56.58 8.53
N LEU A 14 18.20 57.23 7.72
CA LEU A 14 17.15 56.54 6.97
C LEU A 14 17.71 55.54 5.95
N LEU A 15 18.80 55.91 5.28
CA LEU A 15 19.50 55.04 4.32
C LEU A 15 20.07 53.78 5.00
N ILE A 16 20.70 53.94 6.17
CA ILE A 16 21.25 52.82 6.94
C ILE A 16 20.13 51.86 7.39
N LEU A 17 18.99 52.40 7.82
CA LEU A 17 17.82 51.61 8.20
C LEU A 17 17.25 50.82 7.01
N LEU A 18 17.17 51.44 5.83
CA LEU A 18 16.72 50.78 4.60
C LEU A 18 17.65 49.63 4.19
N ILE A 19 18.97 49.83 4.32
CA ILE A 19 19.96 48.77 4.01
C ILE A 19 19.81 47.59 4.97
N LEU A 20 19.63 47.86 6.27
CA LEU A 20 19.42 46.80 7.28
C LEU A 20 18.14 46.00 7.05
N ILE A 21 17.04 46.67 6.68
CA ILE A 21 15.78 46.00 6.36
C ILE A 21 15.96 45.13 5.09
N GLY A 22 16.61 45.69 4.06
CA GLY A 22 16.87 44.97 2.82
C GLY A 22 17.72 43.71 3.01
N THR A 23 18.77 43.76 3.86
CA THR A 23 19.62 42.59 4.13
C THR A 23 18.90 41.51 4.94
N VAL A 24 18.10 41.88 5.95
CA VAL A 24 17.29 40.92 6.71
C VAL A 24 16.26 40.24 5.82
N SER A 25 15.54 41.01 4.98
CA SER A 25 14.56 40.43 4.04
C SER A 25 15.21 39.52 3.00
N ALA A 26 16.37 39.90 2.45
CA ALA A 26 17.11 39.06 1.53
C ALA A 26 17.62 37.76 2.19
N THR A 27 18.04 37.83 3.46
CA THR A 27 18.48 36.65 4.23
C THR A 27 17.33 35.69 4.47
N VAL A 28 16.15 36.18 4.86
CA VAL A 28 14.95 35.37 5.02
C VAL A 28 14.52 34.72 3.70
N LEU A 29 14.52 35.48 2.59
CA LEU A 29 14.23 34.95 1.26
C LEU A 29 15.23 33.87 0.84
N VAL A 30 16.53 34.10 1.07
CA VAL A 30 17.58 33.12 0.77
C VAL A 30 17.43 31.88 1.64
N THR A 31 17.14 32.02 2.93
CA THR A 31 16.91 30.88 3.84
C THR A 31 15.70 30.05 3.41
N ILE A 32 14.57 30.69 3.07
CA ILE A 32 13.38 29.98 2.58
C ILE A 32 13.67 29.27 1.25
N SER A 33 14.44 29.89 0.35
CA SER A 33 14.87 29.24 -0.90
C SER A 33 15.92 28.14 -0.71
N LYS A 34 16.58 28.10 0.45
CA LYS A 34 17.55 27.07 0.82
C LYS A 34 16.89 25.87 1.50
N ASP A 35 15.77 26.09 2.18
CA ASP A 35 14.98 25.06 2.87
C ASP A 35 14.00 24.31 1.94
N THR A 36 13.89 24.71 0.67
CA THR A 36 13.16 23.95 -0.35
C THR A 36 13.94 24.04 -1.65
N SER A 37 14.91 23.16 -1.81
CA SER A 37 15.67 23.03 -3.04
C SER A 37 14.81 22.44 -4.16
N GLU A 38 15.20 22.64 -5.41
CA GLU A 38 14.58 21.93 -6.55
C GLU A 38 14.70 20.40 -6.39
N GLU A 39 15.73 19.94 -5.68
CA GLU A 39 15.92 18.53 -5.33
C GLU A 39 14.82 18.03 -4.38
N ASP A 40 14.48 18.81 -3.34
CA ASP A 40 13.37 18.48 -2.42
C ASP A 40 12.02 18.44 -3.16
N LEU A 41 11.79 19.37 -4.10
CA LEU A 41 10.58 19.37 -4.92
C LEU A 41 10.50 18.15 -5.84
N ASN A 42 11.62 17.74 -6.44
CA ASN A 42 11.66 16.55 -7.29
C ASN A 42 11.43 15.27 -6.48
N ILE A 43 11.94 15.20 -5.24
CA ILE A 43 11.68 14.09 -4.32
C ILE A 43 10.18 14.02 -4.00
N ILE A 44 9.57 15.13 -3.57
CA ILE A 44 8.14 15.19 -3.22
C ILE A 44 7.26 14.83 -4.43
N VAL A 45 7.59 15.33 -5.62
CA VAL A 45 6.86 14.97 -6.85
C VAL A 45 7.02 13.48 -7.15
N GLY A 46 8.22 12.92 -6.99
CA GLY A 46 8.47 11.49 -7.12
C GLY A 46 7.61 10.67 -6.17
N GLU A 47 7.58 11.02 -4.88
CA GLU A 47 6.77 10.35 -3.86
C GLU A 47 5.27 10.40 -4.18
N ILE A 48 4.76 11.55 -4.64
CA ILE A 48 3.34 11.68 -5.03
C ILE A 48 3.02 10.84 -6.26
N VAL A 49 3.93 10.82 -7.25
CA VAL A 49 3.76 9.98 -8.44
C VAL A 49 3.78 8.51 -8.06
N ASP A 50 4.70 8.09 -7.20
CA ASP A 50 4.79 6.72 -6.71
C ASP A 50 3.53 6.34 -5.94
N GLU A 51 3.03 7.19 -5.04
CA GLU A 51 1.78 6.96 -4.30
C GLU A 51 0.58 6.78 -5.25
N MET A 52 0.47 7.61 -6.29
CA MET A 52 -0.66 7.56 -7.23
C MET A 52 -0.55 6.43 -8.25
N CYS A 53 0.67 6.08 -8.67
CA CYS A 53 0.91 5.04 -9.67
C CYS A 53 0.89 3.65 -9.03
N ASN A 54 1.34 3.50 -7.77
CA ASN A 54 1.32 2.26 -7.00
C ASN A 54 -0.09 1.79 -6.66
N TYR A 55 -0.75 1.24 -7.69
CA TYR A 55 -2.09 0.73 -7.61
C TYR A 55 -2.16 -0.72 -8.07
N LEU A 56 -2.70 -1.56 -7.18
CA LEU A 56 -2.94 -2.97 -7.42
C LEU A 56 -4.38 -3.22 -7.83
N GLN A 57 -4.55 -3.76 -9.03
CA GLN A 57 -5.83 -4.23 -9.51
C GLN A 57 -6.15 -5.58 -8.91
N ILE A 58 -7.23 -5.65 -8.14
CA ILE A 58 -7.80 -6.92 -7.69
C ILE A 58 -8.65 -7.48 -8.83
N LYS A 59 -8.26 -8.66 -9.32
CA LYS A 59 -8.87 -9.32 -10.48
C LYS A 59 -9.91 -10.35 -10.10
N HIS A 60 -9.66 -11.11 -9.05
CA HIS A 60 -10.56 -12.19 -8.64
C HIS A 60 -10.28 -12.57 -7.19
N ILE A 61 -11.31 -12.97 -6.46
CA ILE A 61 -11.18 -13.48 -5.08
C ILE A 61 -11.85 -14.83 -5.01
N VAL A 62 -11.12 -15.84 -4.52
CA VAL A 62 -11.66 -17.18 -4.25
C VAL A 62 -11.50 -17.55 -2.78
N GLY A 63 -12.51 -18.24 -2.27
CA GLY A 63 -12.51 -18.81 -0.94
C GLY A 63 -12.60 -20.34 -0.98
N LYS A 64 -11.97 -21.01 -0.01
CA LYS A 64 -12.23 -22.43 0.28
C LYS A 64 -12.92 -22.56 1.63
N SER A 65 -14.05 -23.26 1.60
CA SER A 65 -14.83 -23.61 2.78
C SER A 65 -14.26 -24.86 3.45
N GLN A 66 -14.13 -24.81 4.77
CA GLN A 66 -13.74 -25.93 5.62
C GLN A 66 -14.72 -26.06 6.80
N MET A 67 -14.82 -27.25 7.37
CA MET A 67 -15.65 -27.47 8.57
C MET A 67 -14.90 -26.96 9.79
N ILE A 68 -15.42 -25.92 10.44
CA ILE A 68 -14.89 -25.35 11.68
C ILE A 68 -15.99 -25.42 12.72
N GLN A 69 -15.74 -26.13 13.82
CA GLN A 69 -16.73 -26.36 14.88
C GLN A 69 -18.07 -26.94 14.37
N GLY A 70 -18.00 -27.79 13.33
CA GLY A 70 -19.19 -28.43 12.73
C GLY A 70 -19.98 -27.55 11.75
N VAL A 71 -19.52 -26.33 11.47
CA VAL A 71 -20.17 -25.40 10.53
C VAL A 71 -19.22 -25.14 9.34
N PRO A 72 -19.72 -25.19 8.08
CA PRO A 72 -18.90 -24.81 6.93
C PRO A 72 -18.62 -23.30 6.98
N LYS A 73 -17.35 -22.93 7.07
CA LYS A 73 -16.87 -21.55 7.04
C LYS A 73 -15.77 -21.40 6.01
N ILE A 74 -15.74 -20.25 5.33
CA ILE A 74 -14.63 -19.88 4.45
C ILE A 74 -13.51 -19.33 5.31
N ASN A 75 -12.39 -20.04 5.32
CA ASN A 75 -11.22 -19.67 6.14
C ASN A 75 -9.93 -19.52 5.32
N LYS A 76 -9.89 -20.00 4.08
CA LYS A 76 -8.78 -19.78 3.16
C LYS A 76 -9.25 -18.85 2.05
N ILE A 77 -8.59 -17.73 1.87
CA ILE A 77 -8.87 -16.75 0.83
C ILE A 77 -7.64 -16.57 -0.04
N ALA A 78 -7.83 -16.55 -1.36
CA ALA A 78 -6.81 -16.16 -2.31
C ALA A 78 -7.33 -14.99 -3.15
N ILE A 79 -6.52 -13.93 -3.24
CA ILE A 79 -6.83 -12.69 -3.93
C ILE A 79 -5.85 -12.55 -5.09
N LEU A 80 -6.35 -12.61 -6.33
CA LEU A 80 -5.53 -12.41 -7.52
C LEU A 80 -5.34 -10.91 -7.75
N ILE A 81 -4.09 -10.47 -7.75
CA ILE A 81 -3.71 -9.09 -7.99
C ILE A 81 -2.76 -8.96 -9.18
N LYS A 82 -2.76 -7.76 -9.76
CA LYS A 82 -1.92 -7.35 -10.88
C LYS A 82 -1.68 -5.84 -10.79
N PRO A 83 -0.50 -5.32 -11.08
CA PRO A 83 -0.28 -3.87 -11.10
C PRO A 83 -0.99 -3.22 -12.31
N LEU A 84 -1.44 -1.98 -12.16
CA LEU A 84 -2.06 -1.24 -13.26
C LEU A 84 -1.06 -0.88 -14.37
N VAL A 85 0.14 -0.47 -13.98
CA VAL A 85 1.25 -0.11 -14.87
C VAL A 85 2.54 -0.78 -14.36
N SER A 86 3.55 -0.89 -15.22
CA SER A 86 4.85 -1.45 -14.83
C SER A 86 5.57 -0.46 -13.91
N GLN A 87 5.83 -0.88 -12.69
CA GLN A 87 6.50 -0.11 -11.65
C GLN A 87 6.94 -1.06 -10.54
N ASN A 88 7.89 -0.64 -9.71
CA ASN A 88 8.41 -1.44 -8.61
C ASN A 88 7.51 -1.31 -7.38
N ILE A 89 6.60 -2.26 -7.19
CA ILE A 89 5.77 -2.34 -5.98
C ILE A 89 6.39 -3.39 -5.05
N ASP A 90 6.93 -2.93 -3.93
CA ASP A 90 7.43 -3.81 -2.87
C ASP A 90 6.26 -4.38 -2.06
N MET A 91 6.12 -5.70 -2.08
CA MET A 91 5.07 -6.42 -1.38
C MET A 91 5.41 -6.69 0.09
N SER A 92 6.68 -6.50 0.48
CA SER A 92 7.19 -6.85 1.81
C SER A 92 6.57 -6.01 2.93
N HIS A 93 6.21 -4.77 2.61
CA HIS A 93 5.65 -3.79 3.54
C HIS A 93 4.12 -3.65 3.40
N MET A 94 3.49 -4.48 2.57
CA MET A 94 2.05 -4.46 2.37
C MET A 94 1.31 -4.95 3.61
N ILE A 95 0.19 -4.30 3.90
CA ILE A 95 -0.72 -4.68 4.98
C ILE A 95 -2.08 -5.02 4.38
N ILE A 96 -2.70 -6.08 4.88
CA ILE A 96 -4.07 -6.44 4.55
C ILE A 96 -4.92 -6.32 5.80
N GLU A 97 -6.00 -5.57 5.71
CA GLU A 97 -6.96 -5.40 6.78
C GLU A 97 -8.21 -6.20 6.45
N VAL A 98 -8.74 -6.89 7.44
CA VAL A 98 -9.95 -7.70 7.30
C VAL A 98 -10.92 -7.34 8.41
N CYS A 99 -12.17 -7.05 8.05
CA CYS A 99 -13.21 -6.66 8.98
C CYS A 99 -14.55 -7.36 8.63
N ASP A 100 -15.22 -7.96 9.61
CA ASP A 100 -16.57 -8.53 9.45
C ASP A 100 -17.68 -7.67 10.10
N GLY A 101 -17.31 -6.50 10.59
CA GLY A 101 -18.18 -5.59 11.35
C GLY A 101 -18.12 -5.76 12.87
N GLU A 102 -17.63 -6.90 13.37
CA GLU A 102 -17.43 -7.16 14.80
C GLU A 102 -15.94 -7.24 15.16
N TYR A 103 -15.15 -7.89 14.31
CA TYR A 103 -13.73 -8.09 14.46
C TYR A 103 -12.95 -7.37 13.37
N TYR A 104 -11.82 -6.78 13.77
CA TYR A 104 -10.86 -6.15 12.89
C TYR A 104 -9.50 -6.83 13.03
N GLN A 105 -8.88 -7.18 11.90
CA GLN A 105 -7.62 -7.89 11.89
C GLN A 105 -6.68 -7.34 10.82
N MET A 106 -5.46 -6.98 11.24
CA MET A 106 -4.35 -6.70 10.32
C MET A 106 -3.55 -7.98 10.05
N ILE A 107 -3.18 -8.17 8.80
CA ILE A 107 -2.48 -9.33 8.28
C ILE A 107 -1.23 -8.83 7.55
N PHE A 108 -0.08 -9.38 7.92
CA PHE A 108 1.23 -8.94 7.45
C PHE A 108 1.88 -9.98 6.54
N PHE A 109 2.78 -9.55 5.67
CA PHE A 109 3.55 -10.48 4.86
C PHE A 109 4.46 -11.35 5.74
N ASN A 110 4.48 -12.67 5.51
CA ASN A 110 5.37 -13.57 6.25
C ASN A 110 6.76 -13.78 5.62
N GLY A 111 7.07 -13.08 4.53
CA GLY A 111 8.35 -13.24 3.84
C GLY A 111 8.42 -14.47 2.91
N LEU A 112 7.29 -15.13 2.65
CA LEU A 112 7.26 -16.30 1.76
C LEU A 112 6.49 -16.00 0.47
N ALA A 113 7.17 -16.19 -0.64
CA ALA A 113 6.61 -16.21 -1.97
C ALA A 113 7.05 -17.50 -2.69
N GLU A 114 6.11 -18.16 -3.36
CA GLU A 114 6.40 -19.35 -4.17
C GLU A 114 5.66 -19.26 -5.51
N SER A 115 6.14 -19.96 -6.54
CA SER A 115 5.38 -20.12 -7.78
C SER A 115 4.31 -21.19 -7.62
N LEU A 116 3.08 -20.92 -8.07
CA LEU A 116 1.96 -21.86 -7.98
C LEU A 116 2.24 -23.19 -8.73
N ASN A 117 3.05 -23.15 -9.79
CA ASN A 117 3.38 -24.31 -10.63
C ASN A 117 2.12 -25.09 -11.06
N SER A 118 2.24 -26.39 -11.35
CA SER A 118 1.13 -27.29 -11.69
C SER A 118 0.28 -27.73 -10.50
N SER A 119 0.53 -27.19 -9.30
CA SER A 119 -0.21 -27.56 -8.09
C SER A 119 -1.57 -26.87 -8.05
N SER A 120 -2.58 -27.55 -7.47
CA SER A 120 -3.87 -26.90 -7.20
C SER A 120 -3.71 -25.81 -6.14
N LEU A 121 -4.26 -24.63 -6.38
CA LEU A 121 -4.17 -23.46 -5.49
C LEU A 121 -4.35 -23.81 -4.00
N PHE A 122 -5.42 -24.52 -3.64
CA PHE A 122 -5.75 -24.79 -2.25
C PHE A 122 -5.07 -26.02 -1.62
N GLU A 123 -4.29 -26.74 -2.41
CA GLU A 123 -3.46 -27.88 -1.97
C GLU A 123 -1.97 -27.51 -1.90
N HIS A 124 -1.61 -26.28 -2.27
CA HIS A 124 -0.23 -25.82 -2.28
C HIS A 124 0.41 -25.83 -0.86
N PRO A 125 1.67 -26.28 -0.68
CA PRO A 125 2.32 -26.36 0.63
C PRO A 125 2.43 -25.02 1.37
N ILE A 126 2.45 -23.90 0.64
CA ILE A 126 2.46 -22.54 1.23
C ILE A 126 1.33 -22.31 2.24
N TRP A 127 0.18 -23.02 2.12
CA TRP A 127 -0.87 -22.89 3.13
C TRP A 127 -0.40 -23.35 4.51
N ASN A 128 0.62 -24.19 4.63
CA ASN A 128 1.12 -24.67 5.92
C ASN A 128 1.95 -23.63 6.67
N SER A 129 2.53 -22.64 5.97
CA SER A 129 3.29 -21.54 6.59
C SER A 129 2.40 -20.38 7.07
N LEU A 130 1.12 -20.38 6.69
CA LEU A 130 0.18 -19.32 7.03
C LEU A 130 -0.40 -19.47 8.44
N THR A 131 -0.21 -18.42 9.24
CA THR A 131 -0.92 -18.11 10.48
C THR A 131 -2.10 -17.16 10.21
N PRO A 132 -3.06 -16.99 11.14
CA PRO A 132 -4.18 -16.08 10.94
C PRO A 132 -3.81 -14.61 10.74
N VAL A 133 -2.62 -14.17 11.18
CA VAL A 133 -2.14 -12.78 11.10
C VAL A 133 -1.12 -12.58 9.97
N SER A 134 -0.98 -13.58 9.09
CA SER A 134 0.00 -13.55 8.01
C SER A 134 -0.59 -13.90 6.66
N PHE A 135 -0.06 -13.28 5.60
CA PHE A 135 -0.28 -13.68 4.23
C PHE A 135 1.04 -14.07 3.55
N SER A 136 0.92 -14.80 2.45
CA SER A 136 2.03 -15.17 1.55
C SER A 136 1.64 -14.87 0.11
N LEU A 137 2.63 -14.94 -0.79
CA LEU A 137 2.43 -14.71 -2.21
C LEU A 137 2.56 -16.02 -2.99
N LEU A 138 1.66 -16.21 -3.94
CA LEU A 138 1.74 -17.28 -4.93
C LEU A 138 1.80 -16.67 -6.32
N SER A 139 3.00 -16.67 -6.90
CA SER A 139 3.22 -16.16 -8.24
C SER A 139 2.54 -17.06 -9.28
N THR A 140 1.85 -16.44 -10.25
CA THR A 140 1.17 -17.14 -11.35
C THR A 140 1.74 -16.77 -12.71
N ILE A 141 2.05 -15.49 -12.92
CA ILE A 141 2.77 -14.97 -14.08
C ILE A 141 3.85 -14.04 -13.53
N ASP A 142 5.10 -14.39 -13.79
CA ASP A 142 6.28 -13.66 -13.32
C ASP A 142 7.47 -14.11 -14.17
N ASP A 143 7.78 -13.33 -15.20
CA ASP A 143 8.76 -13.72 -16.22
C ASP A 143 10.21 -13.63 -15.73
N ASP A 144 10.48 -12.81 -14.70
CA ASP A 144 11.81 -12.61 -14.14
C ASP A 144 11.98 -13.11 -12.70
N ASN A 145 10.98 -13.81 -12.18
CA ASN A 145 10.92 -14.32 -10.81
C ASN A 145 11.03 -13.23 -9.74
N SER A 146 10.74 -11.96 -10.07
CA SER A 146 10.87 -10.84 -9.13
C SER A 146 9.94 -10.96 -7.92
N ILE A 147 8.78 -11.61 -8.06
CA ILE A 147 7.84 -11.82 -6.96
C ILE A 147 8.38 -12.88 -5.99
N VAL A 148 8.99 -13.94 -6.52
CA VAL A 148 9.49 -15.05 -5.70
C VAL A 148 10.81 -14.70 -5.03
N ASP A 149 11.75 -14.11 -5.77
CA ASP A 149 13.11 -13.88 -5.30
C ASP A 149 13.25 -12.55 -4.52
N LEU A 150 12.46 -11.54 -4.90
CA LEU A 150 12.59 -10.16 -4.39
C LEU A 150 11.32 -9.62 -3.74
N HIS A 151 10.20 -10.37 -3.77
CA HIS A 151 8.89 -9.89 -3.33
C HIS A 151 8.44 -8.60 -4.03
N LEU A 152 8.87 -8.42 -5.27
CA LEU A 152 8.64 -7.22 -6.06
C LEU A 152 7.72 -7.55 -7.22
N ILE A 153 6.69 -6.74 -7.41
CA ILE A 153 5.94 -6.72 -8.66
C ILE A 153 6.55 -5.60 -9.50
N ASN A 154 7.01 -5.87 -10.72
CA ASN A 154 7.75 -4.89 -11.52
C ASN A 154 7.17 -4.65 -12.94
N LYS A 155 6.45 -5.63 -13.50
CA LYS A 155 5.85 -5.54 -14.82
C LYS A 155 4.34 -5.52 -14.73
N ASN A 156 3.73 -4.78 -15.64
CA ASN A 156 2.28 -4.79 -15.81
C ASN A 156 1.72 -6.18 -16.15
N THR A 157 2.54 -7.13 -16.61
CA THR A 157 2.14 -8.50 -16.91
C THR A 157 2.02 -9.38 -15.68
N ASP A 158 2.76 -9.05 -14.61
CA ASP A 158 2.89 -9.87 -13.42
C ASP A 158 1.53 -10.10 -12.75
N MET A 159 1.32 -11.33 -12.31
CA MET A 159 0.12 -11.73 -11.59
C MET A 159 0.50 -12.61 -10.42
N THR A 160 0.04 -12.24 -9.23
CA THR A 160 0.28 -13.01 -8.01
C THR A 160 -1.00 -13.13 -7.21
N LEU A 161 -1.11 -14.23 -6.48
CA LEU A 161 -2.17 -14.51 -5.53
C LEU A 161 -1.66 -14.17 -4.13
N ILE A 162 -2.32 -13.22 -3.48
CA ILE A 162 -2.18 -13.08 -2.03
C ILE A 162 -3.02 -14.18 -1.39
N VAL A 163 -2.38 -15.06 -0.63
CA VAL A 163 -3.05 -16.12 0.11
C VAL A 163 -3.01 -15.87 1.61
N LEU A 164 -4.17 -15.95 2.26
CA LEU A 164 -4.33 -15.71 3.69
C LEU A 164 -5.32 -16.68 4.32
N LYS A 165 -5.12 -16.94 5.61
CA LYS A 165 -6.06 -17.70 6.42
C LYS A 165 -6.76 -16.79 7.41
N LEU A 166 -8.07 -16.88 7.47
CA LEU A 166 -8.88 -16.23 8.48
C LEU A 166 -8.84 -17.02 9.79
N SER A 167 -8.86 -16.29 10.91
CA SER A 167 -9.09 -16.89 12.23
C SER A 167 -10.53 -17.42 12.36
N ASP A 168 -10.77 -18.36 13.27
CA ASP A 168 -12.11 -18.96 13.46
C ASP A 168 -13.20 -17.94 13.81
N ASN A 169 -12.81 -16.81 14.41
CA ASN A 169 -13.69 -15.72 14.81
C ASN A 169 -14.19 -14.92 13.61
N ILE A 170 -13.32 -14.66 12.63
CA ILE A 170 -13.62 -13.85 11.43
C ILE A 170 -13.95 -14.70 10.18
N ALA A 171 -13.75 -16.03 10.25
CA ALA A 171 -14.04 -16.94 9.16
C ALA A 171 -15.52 -16.88 8.74
N MET A 172 -15.76 -16.69 7.44
CA MET A 172 -17.08 -16.33 6.93
C MET A 172 -18.03 -17.52 6.95
N LYS A 173 -19.16 -17.39 7.66
CA LYS A 173 -20.30 -18.29 7.51
C LYS A 173 -21.04 -17.98 6.20
N LYS A 174 -21.93 -18.88 5.77
CA LYS A 174 -22.79 -18.63 4.59
C LYS A 174 -23.57 -17.33 4.74
N GLY A 175 -23.57 -16.49 3.70
CA GLY A 175 -24.23 -15.19 3.67
C GLY A 175 -23.54 -14.10 4.51
N ALA A 176 -22.41 -14.40 5.16
CA ALA A 176 -21.65 -13.39 5.88
C ALA A 176 -20.90 -12.48 4.90
N GLN A 177 -20.73 -11.23 5.32
CA GLN A 177 -19.94 -10.24 4.59
C GLN A 177 -18.57 -10.09 5.25
N LEU A 178 -17.58 -9.73 4.44
CA LEU A 178 -16.23 -9.45 4.87
C LEU A 178 -15.70 -8.28 4.04
N GLU A 179 -15.15 -7.29 4.72
CA GLU A 179 -14.41 -6.20 4.13
C GLU A 179 -12.93 -6.55 4.13
N ILE A 180 -12.28 -6.42 2.98
CA ILE A 180 -10.85 -6.67 2.79
C ILE A 180 -10.25 -5.39 2.21
N THR A 181 -9.32 -4.79 2.94
CA THR A 181 -8.55 -3.63 2.49
C THR A 181 -7.11 -4.06 2.23
N ILE A 182 -6.59 -3.76 1.03
CA ILE A 182 -5.19 -3.99 0.67
C ILE A 182 -4.49 -2.64 0.64
N LEU A 183 -3.46 -2.49 1.48
CA LEU A 183 -2.67 -1.28 1.63
C LEU A 183 -1.23 -1.54 1.15
N PRO A 184 -0.90 -1.17 -0.10
CA PRO A 184 0.50 -1.13 -0.54
C PRO A 184 1.26 -0.01 0.18
N SER A 185 2.59 -0.07 0.15
CA SER A 185 3.46 0.95 0.77
C SER A 185 4.68 1.21 -0.10
N PRO A 186 4.78 2.36 -0.81
CA PRO A 186 3.76 3.40 -0.98
C PRO A 186 2.64 2.95 -1.95
N GLY A 187 1.49 3.62 -1.93
CA GLY A 187 0.44 3.40 -2.91
C GLY A 187 -1.00 3.53 -2.41
N ILE A 188 -1.94 3.57 -3.37
CA ILE A 188 -3.37 3.71 -3.08
C ILE A 188 -3.93 2.40 -2.53
N GLY A 189 -4.40 2.47 -1.28
CA GLY A 189 -5.17 1.42 -0.63
C GLY A 189 -6.51 1.15 -1.32
N ARG A 190 -6.93 -0.12 -1.32
CA ARG A 190 -8.21 -0.53 -1.91
C ARG A 190 -9.00 -1.45 -1.00
N THR A 191 -10.23 -1.04 -0.73
CA THR A 191 -11.22 -1.82 0.01
C THR A 191 -12.16 -2.56 -0.93
N ILE A 192 -12.47 -3.81 -0.61
CA ILE A 192 -13.45 -4.64 -1.30
C ILE A 192 -14.37 -5.30 -0.26
N HIS A 193 -15.66 -5.25 -0.52
CA HIS A 193 -16.65 -6.02 0.23
C HIS A 193 -16.93 -7.32 -0.51
N VAL A 194 -16.79 -8.45 0.18
CA VAL A 194 -17.09 -9.78 -0.34
C VAL A 194 -18.18 -10.44 0.49
N GLU A 195 -18.99 -11.27 -0.16
CA GLU A 195 -20.07 -12.02 0.49
C GLU A 195 -19.88 -13.52 0.27
N ALA A 196 -19.98 -14.30 1.36
CA ALA A 196 -19.93 -15.75 1.27
C ALA A 196 -21.22 -16.28 0.62
N PRO A 197 -21.14 -17.00 -0.50
CA PRO A 197 -22.34 -17.50 -1.16
C PRO A 197 -23.05 -18.54 -0.30
N LEU A 198 -24.37 -18.66 -0.48
CA LEU A 198 -25.18 -19.68 0.19
C LEU A 198 -24.88 -21.12 -0.27
N SER A 199 -24.08 -21.27 -1.33
CA SER A 199 -23.71 -22.53 -1.97
C SER A 199 -23.04 -23.53 -1.01
N THR A 200 -23.11 -24.82 -1.35
CA THR A 200 -22.43 -25.92 -0.65
C THR A 200 -21.09 -26.30 -1.27
N LYS A 201 -20.64 -25.58 -2.31
CA LYS A 201 -19.34 -25.85 -2.96
C LYS A 201 -18.20 -25.60 -1.98
N ASN A 202 -17.18 -26.47 -2.04
CA ASN A 202 -15.98 -26.34 -1.21
C ASN A 202 -15.09 -25.17 -1.64
N ILE A 203 -15.12 -24.80 -2.93
CA ILE A 203 -14.41 -23.64 -3.48
C ILE A 203 -15.44 -22.71 -4.11
N VAL A 204 -15.35 -21.44 -3.78
CA VAL A 204 -16.31 -20.42 -4.19
C VAL A 204 -15.60 -19.16 -4.70
N THR A 205 -16.18 -18.53 -5.71
CA THR A 205 -15.80 -17.16 -6.11
C THR A 205 -16.51 -16.18 -5.19
N LEU A 206 -15.72 -15.29 -4.58
CA LEU A 206 -16.18 -14.22 -3.68
C LEU A 206 -16.28 -12.88 -4.40
N TYR A 207 -15.41 -12.65 -5.39
CA TYR A 207 -15.40 -11.45 -6.22
C TYR A 207 -14.93 -11.84 -7.63
N PRO A 208 -15.73 -11.57 -8.68
CA PRO A 208 -15.39 -11.91 -10.07
C PRO A 208 -14.41 -10.93 -10.72
#